data_AF-A0A5N8WFB3-F1
#
_entry.id   AF-A0A5N8WFB3-F1
#
_cell.length_a   1.000
_cell.length_b   1.000
_cell.length_c   1.000
_cell.angle_alpha   90.00
_cell.angle_beta   90.00
_cell.angle_gamma   90.00
#
_symmetry.space_group_name_H-M   'P 1'
#
loop_
_entity.id
_entity.type
_entity.pdbx_description
1 polymer ?
#
loop_
_entity_poly.entity_id
_entity_poly.type
_entity_poly.pdbx_seq_one_letter_code
_entity_poly.pdbx_strand_id
1 'polypeptide(L)'
;MLKDRAGVSFEVLAQRTGAGRSSLHRYCAGTHVPVGYGLVHSFAKACGATGEELRELHRLWALADAARSAEDAAEASAEDTAARPETQGAGERRPEADGGGTGDGGSRKAGAAGAEGDGHRERGPEPVGSETVRSESVGSESVGVEPAGPEERSRAEGGAEVEETGLTVVSEVMESARSGRRMLPGVAAAVLIAVGATLGVALWPESSGGGRSAREEVSSDDGRLLFSAACEPVVSMGQHDACVREVQTLLRKAGGELDVDSDFGPQTLRRVTAFQVMAELPPKGIVDKATKRALYAGKVDLSTWAPEKVERRIREVFPEEGDRAVAIARCQSFLDPLHILPNTNGTRNWGVFQIADVNLKKFAADPRQALDPEWNIQAARRLWSVNRDFSSWPHCDQAFRTSSPSASPSGD
;
A
#
# COMPACT_ATOMS: atom_id res chain seq x y z
N MET A 1 24.23 15.72 -7.12
CA MET A 1 24.93 15.79 -5.81
C MET A 1 25.11 14.41 -5.17
N LEU A 2 24.10 13.79 -4.53
CA LEU A 2 24.31 12.50 -3.81
C LEU A 2 24.80 11.36 -4.72
N LYS A 3 24.06 11.04 -5.80
CA LYS A 3 24.39 9.96 -6.74
C LYS A 3 25.73 10.18 -7.46
N ASP A 4 26.10 11.43 -7.72
CA ASP A 4 27.35 11.77 -8.42
C ASP A 4 28.57 11.63 -7.50
N ARG A 5 28.46 12.05 -6.23
CA ARG A 5 29.46 11.79 -5.18
C ARG A 5 29.67 10.29 -4.94
N ALA A 6 28.61 9.50 -5.07
CA ALA A 6 28.65 8.05 -4.88
C ALA A 6 29.29 7.27 -6.05
N GLY A 7 29.54 7.91 -7.20
CA GLY A 7 30.22 7.31 -8.36
C GLY A 7 29.51 6.12 -9.02
N VAL A 8 28.28 5.80 -8.60
CA VAL A 8 27.53 4.61 -9.05
C VAL A 8 26.63 4.91 -10.25
N SER A 9 26.57 3.95 -11.19
CA SER A 9 25.65 4.03 -12.33
C SER A 9 24.20 3.82 -11.90
N PHE A 10 23.26 4.37 -12.68
CA PHE A 10 21.82 4.14 -12.48
C PHE A 10 21.43 2.66 -12.54
N GLU A 11 22.23 1.82 -13.21
CA GLU A 11 22.01 0.37 -13.32
C GLU A 11 22.38 -0.36 -12.02
N VAL A 12 23.53 -0.03 -11.42
CA VAL A 12 23.91 -0.54 -10.09
C VAL A 12 22.92 -0.07 -9.02
N LEU A 13 22.45 1.19 -9.13
CA LEU A 13 21.43 1.73 -8.24
C LEU A 13 20.06 1.06 -8.41
N ALA A 14 19.62 0.79 -9.64
CA ALA A 14 18.40 0.03 -9.92
C ALA A 14 18.46 -1.37 -9.30
N GLN A 15 19.57 -2.10 -9.51
CA GLN A 15 19.76 -3.44 -8.94
C GLN A 15 19.78 -3.45 -7.40
N ARG A 16 20.32 -2.40 -6.76
CA ARG A 16 20.36 -2.26 -5.29
C ARG A 16 19.05 -1.80 -4.65
N THR A 17 18.19 -1.09 -5.39
CA THR A 17 16.95 -0.50 -4.85
C THR A 17 15.67 -1.22 -5.31
N GLY A 18 15.74 -2.04 -6.35
CA GLY A 18 14.58 -2.71 -6.96
C GLY A 18 13.74 -1.82 -7.88
N ALA A 19 14.14 -0.57 -8.11
CA ALA A 19 13.43 0.38 -8.97
C ALA A 19 13.98 0.43 -10.41
N GLY A 20 13.12 0.79 -11.37
CA GLY A 20 13.49 0.93 -12.78
C GLY A 20 14.59 1.98 -13.01
N ARG A 21 15.57 1.65 -13.89
CA ARG A 21 16.70 2.52 -14.26
C ARG A 21 16.20 3.88 -14.78
N SER A 22 15.12 3.84 -15.57
CA SER A 22 14.47 5.01 -16.17
C SER A 22 13.82 5.90 -15.10
N SER A 23 13.14 5.32 -14.11
CA SER A 23 12.56 6.05 -12.99
C SER A 23 13.64 6.76 -12.16
N LEU A 24 14.75 6.08 -11.84
CA LEU A 24 15.89 6.70 -11.15
C LEU A 24 16.49 7.87 -11.94
N HIS A 25 16.52 7.77 -13.27
CA HIS A 25 16.94 8.88 -14.14
C HIS A 25 15.96 10.07 -14.07
N ARG A 26 14.65 9.82 -14.12
CA ARG A 26 13.62 10.88 -13.97
C ARG A 26 13.72 11.59 -12.62
N TYR A 27 13.85 10.82 -11.52
CA TYR A 27 14.00 11.38 -10.18
C TYR A 27 15.28 12.23 -10.04
N CYS A 28 16.43 11.76 -10.55
CA CYS A 28 17.69 12.53 -10.49
C CYS A 28 17.74 13.72 -11.47
N ALA A 29 16.89 13.74 -12.50
CA ALA A 29 16.70 14.89 -13.39
C ALA A 29 15.66 15.89 -12.85
N GLY A 30 15.00 15.61 -11.71
CA GLY A 30 13.93 16.44 -11.15
C GLY A 30 12.61 16.40 -11.93
N THR A 31 12.51 15.57 -12.98
CA THR A 31 11.33 15.54 -13.88
C THR A 31 10.15 14.73 -13.33
N HIS A 32 10.30 14.11 -12.16
CA HIS A 32 9.24 13.38 -11.47
C HIS A 32 9.59 13.23 -9.98
N VAL A 33 8.58 13.21 -9.11
CA VAL A 33 8.71 13.02 -7.66
C VAL A 33 8.23 11.61 -7.29
N PRO A 34 9.00 10.80 -6.54
CA PRO A 34 8.52 9.49 -6.10
C PRO A 34 7.32 9.61 -5.16
N VAL A 35 6.27 8.83 -5.38
CA VAL A 35 5.02 8.79 -4.58
C VAL A 35 5.23 8.35 -3.11
N GLY A 36 6.44 7.92 -2.72
CA GLY A 36 6.72 7.50 -1.35
C GLY A 36 8.19 7.59 -0.96
N TYR A 37 8.45 8.20 0.20
CA TYR A 37 9.79 8.42 0.73
C TYR A 37 10.63 7.14 0.89
N GLY A 38 10.02 5.96 1.06
CA GLY A 38 10.74 4.69 1.18
C GLY A 38 11.70 4.41 0.02
N LEU A 39 11.33 4.81 -1.21
CA LEU A 39 12.20 4.69 -2.38
C LEU A 39 13.32 5.73 -2.37
N VAL A 40 13.00 6.98 -2.01
CA VAL A 40 13.97 8.09 -1.86
C VAL A 40 15.05 7.73 -0.82
N HIS A 41 14.63 7.26 0.36
CA HIS A 41 15.51 6.81 1.44
C HIS A 41 16.40 5.65 1.00
N SER A 42 15.83 4.63 0.33
CA SER A 42 16.58 3.46 -0.15
C SER A 42 17.63 3.84 -1.20
N PHE A 43 17.28 4.74 -2.12
CA PHE A 43 18.20 5.29 -3.12
C PHE A 43 19.33 6.11 -2.48
N ALA A 44 19.00 6.99 -1.53
CA ALA A 44 19.99 7.80 -0.83
C ALA A 44 20.93 6.95 0.04
N LYS A 45 20.41 5.90 0.72
CA LYS A 45 21.24 4.89 1.40
C LYS A 45 22.16 4.14 0.43
N ALA A 46 21.68 3.77 -0.75
CA ALA A 46 22.51 3.14 -1.79
C ALA A 46 23.59 4.08 -2.36
N CYS A 47 23.41 5.40 -2.21
CA CYS A 47 24.40 6.45 -2.49
C CYS A 47 25.27 6.85 -1.27
N GLY A 48 25.14 6.16 -0.13
CA GLY A 48 25.93 6.46 1.08
C GLY A 48 25.55 7.76 1.81
N ALA A 49 24.29 8.21 1.71
CA ALA A 49 23.84 9.44 2.37
C ALA A 49 23.87 9.36 3.92
N THR A 50 24.30 10.46 4.54
CA THR A 50 24.39 10.58 6.01
C THR A 50 23.01 10.70 6.67
N GLY A 51 22.94 10.55 8.00
CA GLY A 51 21.71 10.79 8.78
C GLY A 51 21.24 12.25 8.79
N GLU A 52 22.00 13.18 8.25
CA GLU A 52 21.61 14.58 8.04
C GLU A 52 21.06 14.80 6.63
N GLU A 53 21.78 14.30 5.62
CA GLU A 53 21.34 14.35 4.22
C GLU A 53 20.00 13.64 4.02
N LEU A 54 19.73 12.56 4.77
CA LEU A 54 18.44 11.87 4.77
C LEU A 54 17.32 12.68 5.46
N ARG A 55 17.63 13.56 6.43
CA ARG A 55 16.62 14.44 7.03
C ARG A 55 16.26 15.58 6.09
N GLU A 56 17.25 16.19 5.46
CA GLU A 56 17.02 17.25 4.46
C GLU A 56 16.32 16.70 3.21
N LEU A 57 16.72 15.52 2.72
CA LEU A 57 16.07 14.88 1.58
C LEU A 57 14.61 14.49 1.89
N HIS A 58 14.28 14.12 3.14
CA HIS A 58 12.90 13.93 3.57
C HIS A 58 12.10 15.25 3.56
N ARG A 59 12.69 16.35 4.04
CA ARG A 59 12.08 17.68 4.02
C ARG A 59 11.79 18.16 2.60
N LEU A 60 12.76 18.02 1.70
CA LEU A 60 12.62 18.37 0.28
C LEU A 60 11.59 17.49 -0.44
N TRP A 61 11.57 16.18 -0.16
CA TRP A 61 10.56 15.28 -0.70
C TRP A 61 9.14 15.66 -0.23
N ALA A 62 8.95 15.92 1.07
CA ALA A 62 7.63 16.27 1.61
C ALA A 62 7.08 17.58 1.03
N LEU A 63 7.93 18.57 0.75
CA LEU A 63 7.52 19.80 0.07
C LEU A 63 7.10 19.55 -1.39
N ALA A 64 7.85 18.72 -2.12
CA ALA A 64 7.53 18.37 -3.51
C ALA A 64 6.28 17.49 -3.62
N ASP A 65 6.06 16.58 -2.66
CA ASP A 65 4.88 15.71 -2.63
C ASP A 65 3.60 16.47 -2.24
N ALA A 66 3.71 17.48 -1.36
CA ALA A 66 2.63 18.39 -1.03
C ALA A 66 2.25 19.30 -2.23
N ALA A 67 3.24 19.79 -2.98
CA ALA A 67 3.00 20.57 -4.20
C ALA A 67 2.26 19.73 -5.26
N ARG A 68 2.78 18.53 -5.57
CA ARG A 68 2.12 17.56 -6.47
C ARG A 68 0.68 17.27 -6.05
N SER A 69 0.45 17.01 -4.76
CA SER A 69 -0.89 16.69 -4.24
C SER A 69 -1.87 17.88 -4.29
N ALA A 70 -1.38 19.11 -4.38
CA ALA A 70 -2.19 20.31 -4.63
C ALA A 70 -2.48 20.52 -6.12
N GLU A 71 -1.54 20.16 -7.01
CA GLU A 71 -1.73 20.14 -8.46
C GLU A 71 -2.79 19.08 -8.84
N ASP A 72 -2.66 17.84 -8.34
CA ASP A 72 -3.64 16.75 -8.55
C ASP A 72 -5.06 17.17 -8.12
N ALA A 73 -5.18 17.89 -6.99
CA ALA A 73 -6.46 18.35 -6.47
C ALA A 73 -7.06 19.53 -7.26
N ALA A 74 -6.21 20.38 -7.85
CA ALA A 74 -6.65 21.47 -8.72
C ALA A 74 -7.13 20.94 -10.08
N GLU A 75 -6.47 19.93 -10.64
CA GLU A 75 -6.86 19.30 -11.90
C GLU A 75 -8.20 18.55 -11.76
N ALA A 76 -8.38 17.76 -10.68
CA ALA A 76 -9.66 17.13 -10.35
C ALA A 76 -10.82 18.15 -10.15
N SER A 77 -10.52 19.34 -9.61
CA SER A 77 -11.50 20.43 -9.46
C SER A 77 -11.86 21.09 -10.80
N ALA A 78 -10.94 21.08 -11.77
CA ALA A 78 -11.16 21.62 -13.10
C ALA A 78 -12.04 20.68 -13.96
N GLU A 79 -11.85 19.36 -13.85
CA GLU A 79 -12.69 18.38 -14.56
C GLU A 79 -14.16 18.40 -14.08
N ASP A 80 -14.42 18.49 -12.77
CA ASP A 80 -15.79 18.64 -12.23
C ASP A 80 -16.46 19.94 -12.71
N THR A 81 -15.67 21.02 -12.82
CA THR A 81 -16.15 22.31 -13.36
C THR A 81 -16.51 22.20 -14.86
N ALA A 82 -15.79 21.41 -15.64
CA ALA A 82 -16.01 21.23 -17.07
C ALA A 82 -17.24 20.35 -17.42
N ALA A 83 -17.79 19.60 -16.46
CA ALA A 83 -18.88 18.64 -16.67
C ALA A 83 -20.30 19.25 -16.69
N ARG A 84 -20.46 20.55 -16.42
CA ARG A 84 -21.78 21.22 -16.31
C ARG A 84 -22.18 21.90 -17.63
N PRO A 85 -23.30 21.52 -18.29
CA PRO A 85 -23.76 22.17 -19.51
C PRO A 85 -24.36 23.55 -19.23
N GLU A 86 -23.81 24.60 -19.86
CA GLU A 86 -24.36 25.95 -19.76
C GLU A 86 -25.74 26.06 -20.41
N THR A 87 -26.70 26.66 -19.70
CA THR A 87 -28.01 27.03 -20.26
C THR A 87 -28.18 28.55 -20.20
N GLN A 88 -28.41 29.16 -21.36
CA GLN A 88 -28.50 30.62 -21.51
C GLN A 88 -29.88 31.16 -21.05
N GLY A 89 -29.91 32.33 -20.41
CA GLY A 89 -31.16 33.00 -20.04
C GLY A 89 -30.96 34.32 -19.29
N ALA A 90 -30.97 35.45 -20.02
CA ALA A 90 -30.83 36.79 -19.45
C ALA A 90 -32.17 37.42 -19.02
N GLY A 91 -32.17 38.42 -18.13
CA GLY A 91 -33.39 39.18 -17.87
C GLY A 91 -33.40 40.17 -16.69
N GLU A 92 -32.49 41.15 -16.62
CA GLU A 92 -32.65 42.25 -15.66
C GLU A 92 -33.44 43.42 -16.28
N ARG A 93 -34.44 43.96 -15.56
CA ARG A 93 -35.12 45.21 -15.91
C ARG A 93 -35.67 45.96 -14.69
N ARG A 94 -35.62 47.29 -14.77
CA ARG A 94 -35.94 48.29 -13.74
C ARG A 94 -37.47 48.48 -13.54
N PRO A 95 -37.96 48.85 -12.33
CA PRO A 95 -39.39 48.89 -12.02
C PRO A 95 -40.06 50.28 -12.11
N GLU A 96 -41.38 50.27 -12.39
CA GLU A 96 -42.43 51.30 -12.20
C GLU A 96 -43.76 50.69 -12.76
N ALA A 97 -45.00 51.03 -12.37
CA ALA A 97 -45.58 51.46 -11.09
C ALA A 97 -47.14 51.36 -11.17
N ASP A 98 -47.81 51.10 -10.02
CA ASP A 98 -49.25 51.33 -9.73
C ASP A 98 -50.36 50.57 -10.56
N GLY A 99 -51.61 50.62 -10.07
CA GLY A 99 -52.84 50.34 -10.83
C GLY A 99 -53.47 48.94 -10.70
N GLY A 100 -54.49 48.77 -9.83
CA GLY A 100 -55.25 47.51 -9.66
C GLY A 100 -56.55 47.40 -10.48
N GLY A 101 -57.26 46.26 -10.39
CA GLY A 101 -58.67 46.14 -10.84
C GLY A 101 -59.13 44.80 -11.44
N THR A 102 -59.86 44.01 -10.63
CA THR A 102 -61.06 43.17 -10.90
C THR A 102 -61.45 42.69 -12.33
N GLY A 103 -61.89 41.42 -12.43
CA GLY A 103 -62.66 40.81 -13.55
C GLY A 103 -61.89 39.63 -14.18
N ASP A 104 -62.33 38.37 -14.20
CA ASP A 104 -63.61 37.69 -14.52
C ASP A 104 -63.90 37.51 -16.04
N GLY A 105 -64.36 36.31 -16.40
CA GLY A 105 -64.72 35.88 -17.76
C GLY A 105 -63.53 35.56 -18.70
N GLY A 106 -63.62 34.59 -19.62
CA GLY A 106 -64.68 33.60 -19.84
C GLY A 106 -64.72 33.08 -21.29
N SER A 107 -65.08 31.79 -21.47
CA SER A 107 -65.22 31.07 -22.76
C SER A 107 -63.92 30.81 -23.56
N ARG A 108 -63.55 29.58 -23.94
CA ARG A 108 -64.24 28.45 -24.65
C ARG A 108 -64.31 28.61 -26.17
N LYS A 109 -63.44 27.87 -26.89
CA LYS A 109 -63.78 26.77 -27.84
C LYS A 109 -62.48 25.96 -28.05
N ALA A 110 -62.39 24.65 -27.90
CA ALA A 110 -63.27 23.51 -28.25
C ALA A 110 -63.21 23.12 -29.74
N GLY A 111 -62.41 22.08 -30.01
CA GLY A 111 -62.29 21.36 -31.28
C GLY A 111 -61.61 20.01 -31.02
N ALA A 112 -62.39 18.93 -30.99
CA ALA A 112 -61.92 17.54 -30.93
C ALA A 112 -61.92 16.94 -32.36
N ALA A 113 -61.42 15.74 -32.66
CA ALA A 113 -60.90 14.60 -31.89
C ALA A 113 -59.85 13.85 -32.76
N GLY A 114 -59.09 12.84 -32.31
CA GLY A 114 -58.92 12.22 -30.99
C GLY A 114 -58.38 10.77 -31.10
N ALA A 115 -57.99 10.16 -29.97
CA ALA A 115 -57.46 8.79 -29.79
C ALA A 115 -56.09 8.50 -30.46
N GLU A 116 -55.12 7.76 -29.90
CA GLU A 116 -54.97 7.01 -28.63
C GLU A 116 -53.60 7.40 -27.98
N GLY A 117 -53.23 7.13 -26.72
CA GLY A 117 -53.85 6.37 -25.62
C GLY A 117 -53.12 5.06 -25.31
N ASP A 118 -52.58 4.75 -24.12
CA ASP A 118 -52.25 5.52 -22.89
C ASP A 118 -51.25 4.66 -22.05
N GLY A 119 -50.57 5.11 -20.99
CA GLY A 119 -50.51 6.43 -20.34
C GLY A 119 -50.17 6.35 -18.84
N HIS A 120 -48.94 6.68 -18.41
CA HIS A 120 -48.62 6.85 -16.97
C HIS A 120 -47.49 7.86 -16.68
N ARG A 121 -47.67 8.68 -15.64
CA ARG A 121 -46.69 9.65 -15.12
C ARG A 121 -47.07 10.04 -13.69
N GLU A 122 -46.23 9.71 -12.72
CA GLU A 122 -46.37 10.09 -11.31
C GLU A 122 -45.18 10.94 -10.83
N ARG A 123 -45.27 11.48 -9.60
CA ARG A 123 -44.40 12.53 -9.06
C ARG A 123 -43.05 12.04 -8.52
N GLY A 124 -42.11 12.98 -8.36
CA GLY A 124 -40.84 12.77 -7.66
C GLY A 124 -40.98 12.75 -6.13
N PRO A 125 -39.85 12.88 -5.41
CA PRO A 125 -39.54 14.21 -4.89
C PRO A 125 -38.08 14.67 -5.16
N GLU A 126 -37.77 15.88 -4.69
CA GLU A 126 -36.48 16.57 -4.87
C GLU A 126 -35.42 16.17 -3.82
N PRO A 127 -34.11 16.28 -4.14
CA PRO A 127 -33.06 16.34 -3.13
C PRO A 127 -32.96 17.77 -2.55
N VAL A 128 -33.09 17.91 -1.23
CA VAL A 128 -32.89 19.18 -0.52
C VAL A 128 -31.41 19.59 -0.58
N GLY A 129 -31.14 20.87 -0.81
CA GLY A 129 -29.78 21.41 -0.92
C GLY A 129 -28.99 21.37 0.39
N SER A 130 -27.68 21.16 0.29
CA SER A 130 -26.74 21.30 1.41
C SER A 130 -26.20 22.73 1.49
N GLU A 131 -26.22 23.34 2.68
CA GLU A 131 -25.82 24.74 2.87
C GLU A 131 -24.28 24.93 2.84
N THR A 132 -23.83 25.97 2.14
CA THR A 132 -22.40 26.28 1.98
C THR A 132 -21.86 27.10 3.16
N VAL A 133 -21.22 26.44 4.13
CA VAL A 133 -20.50 27.14 5.21
C VAL A 133 -19.16 27.66 4.67
N ARG A 134 -18.96 28.98 4.70
CA ARG A 134 -17.65 29.61 4.47
C ARG A 134 -16.76 29.42 5.70
N SER A 135 -15.55 28.92 5.51
CA SER A 135 -14.46 29.07 6.48
C SER A 135 -13.63 30.29 6.11
N GLU A 136 -13.56 31.28 7.02
CA GLU A 136 -12.68 32.44 6.86
C GLU A 136 -11.24 32.12 7.28
N SER A 137 -10.27 32.70 6.57
CA SER A 137 -8.85 32.54 6.86
C SER A 137 -8.38 33.46 7.97
N VAL A 138 -7.71 32.93 9.00
CA VAL A 138 -6.98 33.72 10.00
C VAL A 138 -5.48 33.55 9.79
N GLY A 139 -4.74 34.66 9.76
CA GLY A 139 -3.31 34.68 9.47
C GLY A 139 -2.44 34.13 10.62
N SER A 140 -1.25 33.65 10.27
CA SER A 140 -0.21 33.27 11.23
C SER A 140 0.78 34.41 11.40
N GLU A 141 0.96 34.89 12.64
CA GLU A 141 1.90 35.96 12.96
C GLU A 141 3.08 35.41 13.78
N SER A 142 4.30 35.79 13.40
CA SER A 142 5.54 35.19 13.91
C SER A 142 6.26 36.08 14.90
N VAL A 143 6.65 35.54 16.06
CA VAL A 143 7.60 36.19 16.99
C VAL A 143 8.70 35.19 17.34
N GLY A 144 9.95 35.56 17.09
CA GLY A 144 11.15 34.81 17.49
C GLY A 144 11.95 35.56 18.56
N VAL A 145 12.71 34.83 19.38
CA VAL A 145 13.58 35.41 20.42
C VAL A 145 14.90 34.63 20.55
N GLU A 146 16.00 35.37 20.51
CA GLU A 146 17.39 34.97 20.80
C GLU A 146 18.17 36.28 21.13
N PRO A 147 19.37 36.26 21.75
CA PRO A 147 19.76 35.56 22.99
C PRO A 147 20.52 36.50 23.97
N ALA A 148 20.73 36.10 25.25
CA ALA A 148 21.82 36.62 26.12
C ALA A 148 21.96 35.90 27.49
N GLY A 149 23.17 35.92 28.06
CA GLY A 149 23.49 35.82 29.50
C GLY A 149 24.32 37.04 29.93
N PRO A 150 25.20 37.02 30.95
CA PRO A 150 25.60 35.93 31.85
C PRO A 150 25.70 36.38 33.35
N GLU A 151 26.72 35.88 34.10
CA GLU A 151 27.13 36.18 35.50
C GLU A 151 26.25 35.58 36.63
N GLU A 152 26.73 34.80 37.63
CA GLU A 152 27.89 34.83 38.58
C GLU A 152 27.61 35.56 39.92
N ARG A 153 27.61 34.83 41.06
CA ARG A 153 28.75 34.77 42.04
C ARG A 153 28.39 34.60 43.54
N SER A 154 28.67 33.41 44.10
CA SER A 154 29.00 33.14 45.54
C SER A 154 27.87 33.33 46.61
N ARG A 155 27.98 32.87 47.88
CA ARG A 155 29.12 32.31 48.66
C ARG A 155 28.65 31.43 49.85
N ALA A 156 29.46 30.42 50.22
CA ALA A 156 29.67 29.88 51.59
C ALA A 156 28.53 29.12 52.31
N GLU A 157 28.78 28.18 53.25
CA GLU A 157 29.99 27.42 53.65
C GLU A 157 29.57 26.15 54.45
N GLY A 158 30.49 25.19 54.64
CA GLY A 158 30.32 24.03 55.56
C GLY A 158 30.26 22.67 54.86
N GLY A 159 31.07 21.70 55.29
CA GLY A 159 31.15 20.36 54.69
C GLY A 159 31.44 19.26 55.71
N ALA A 160 31.36 18.00 55.27
CA ALA A 160 31.73 16.79 56.01
C ALA A 160 32.12 15.67 55.02
N GLU A 161 32.99 14.75 55.45
CA GLU A 161 33.50 13.62 54.65
C GLU A 161 32.55 12.40 54.71
N VAL A 162 32.38 11.68 53.60
CA VAL A 162 32.04 10.24 53.55
C VAL A 162 32.75 9.60 52.34
N GLU A 163 33.15 8.33 52.47
CA GLU A 163 33.96 7.57 51.51
C GLU A 163 33.28 7.27 50.16
N GLU A 164 34.08 7.28 49.09
CA GLU A 164 33.73 6.73 47.78
C GLU A 164 34.06 5.22 47.76
N THR A 165 33.05 4.36 47.65
CA THR A 165 33.23 2.91 47.45
C THR A 165 32.66 2.47 46.10
N GLY A 166 33.55 2.32 45.12
CA GLY A 166 33.18 1.85 43.78
C GLY A 166 32.87 0.34 43.76
N LEU A 167 31.91 -0.07 42.92
CA LEU A 167 31.61 -1.48 42.66
C LEU A 167 31.70 -1.80 41.16
N THR A 168 32.86 -2.32 40.76
CA THR A 168 33.04 -2.94 39.44
C THR A 168 32.36 -4.30 39.41
N VAL A 169 31.47 -4.53 38.44
CA VAL A 169 30.94 -5.87 38.14
C VAL A 169 31.70 -6.43 36.95
N VAL A 170 32.63 -7.35 37.23
CA VAL A 170 33.38 -8.08 36.21
C VAL A 170 32.52 -9.18 35.56
N SER A 171 32.81 -9.50 34.30
CA SER A 171 32.33 -10.73 33.67
C SER A 171 33.28 -11.87 34.02
N GLU A 172 32.78 -12.97 34.58
CA GLU A 172 33.55 -14.23 34.60
C GLU A 172 32.64 -15.47 34.54
N VAL A 173 33.26 -16.61 34.24
CA VAL A 173 32.62 -17.85 33.81
C VAL A 173 32.51 -18.84 34.97
N MET A 174 31.40 -19.58 35.05
CA MET A 174 31.40 -20.88 35.74
C MET A 174 30.48 -21.91 35.06
N GLU A 175 31.03 -23.11 34.83
CA GLU A 175 30.31 -24.26 34.31
C GLU A 175 30.52 -25.50 35.22
N SER A 176 29.41 -26.18 35.55
CA SER A 176 29.28 -27.59 35.95
C SER A 176 30.09 -28.19 37.11
N ALA A 177 29.37 -28.80 38.08
CA ALA A 177 29.96 -29.73 39.05
C ALA A 177 29.05 -30.89 39.56
N ARG A 178 28.67 -31.81 38.65
CA ARG A 178 28.47 -33.28 38.94
C ARG A 178 27.29 -33.63 39.90
N SER A 179 26.86 -34.89 40.09
CA SER A 179 27.43 -36.20 39.74
C SER A 179 26.37 -37.29 39.51
N GLY A 180 26.66 -38.23 38.59
CA GLY A 180 25.96 -39.51 38.44
C GLY A 180 26.77 -40.41 37.49
N ARG A 181 27.26 -41.58 37.93
CA ARG A 181 28.36 -42.28 37.22
C ARG A 181 28.36 -43.81 37.33
N ARG A 182 28.45 -44.48 36.17
CA ARG A 182 29.01 -45.84 35.88
C ARG A 182 29.27 -45.89 34.36
N MET A 183 30.50 -45.75 33.86
CA MET A 183 31.57 -46.78 33.71
C MET A 183 31.19 -47.88 32.70
N LEU A 184 31.62 -47.82 31.41
CA LEU A 184 32.93 -48.17 30.79
C LEU A 184 32.98 -49.64 30.26
N PRO A 185 33.88 -50.07 29.32
CA PRO A 185 34.79 -49.34 28.40
C PRO A 185 34.84 -49.86 26.92
N GLY A 186 35.61 -49.18 26.05
CA GLY A 186 36.20 -49.75 24.81
C GLY A 186 35.28 -49.80 23.56
N VAL A 187 35.79 -49.86 22.32
CA VAL A 187 37.18 -49.93 21.80
C VAL A 187 37.29 -49.04 20.56
N ALA A 188 38.44 -48.38 20.35
CA ALA A 188 38.77 -47.70 19.10
C ALA A 188 39.77 -48.56 18.28
N ALA A 189 39.54 -48.70 16.98
CA ALA A 189 40.44 -49.40 16.07
C ALA A 189 40.48 -48.70 14.69
N ALA A 190 41.65 -48.19 14.32
CA ALA A 190 41.98 -47.83 12.95
C ALA A 190 42.86 -48.93 12.35
N VAL A 191 42.74 -49.25 11.05
CA VAL A 191 43.76 -50.02 10.33
C VAL A 191 43.67 -49.83 8.81
N LEU A 192 44.82 -49.49 8.23
CA LEU A 192 45.33 -49.73 6.86
C LEU A 192 44.49 -49.45 5.60
N ILE A 193 44.90 -48.38 4.93
CA ILE A 193 45.29 -48.30 3.51
C ILE A 193 45.41 -49.66 2.78
N ALA A 194 44.83 -49.74 1.58
CA ALA A 194 45.28 -50.65 0.52
C ALA A 194 45.53 -49.84 -0.77
N VAL A 195 46.74 -49.93 -1.34
CA VAL A 195 47.10 -49.24 -2.61
C VAL A 195 46.72 -50.12 -3.79
N GLY A 196 45.80 -49.66 -4.64
CA GLY A 196 45.40 -50.31 -5.88
C GLY A 196 45.78 -49.47 -7.10
N ALA A 197 47.05 -49.49 -7.51
CA ALA A 197 47.51 -48.78 -8.70
C ALA A 197 47.29 -49.64 -9.97
N THR A 198 46.41 -49.19 -10.87
CA THR A 198 46.32 -49.71 -12.25
C THR A 198 46.50 -48.58 -13.25
N LEU A 199 47.52 -48.70 -14.10
CA LEU A 199 47.80 -47.75 -15.18
C LEU A 199 46.86 -48.01 -16.35
N GLY A 200 46.07 -47.00 -16.72
CA GLY A 200 45.12 -47.04 -17.84
C GLY A 200 45.29 -45.84 -18.76
N VAL A 201 46.42 -45.76 -19.47
CA VAL A 201 46.64 -44.69 -20.48
C VAL A 201 45.79 -44.99 -21.71
N ALA A 202 44.63 -44.34 -21.80
CA ALA A 202 43.80 -44.29 -22.99
C ALA A 202 43.92 -42.90 -23.63
N LEU A 203 44.53 -42.85 -24.82
CA LEU A 203 44.62 -41.62 -25.62
C LEU A 203 43.25 -41.32 -26.25
N TRP A 204 42.73 -40.11 -26.06
CA TRP A 204 41.66 -39.57 -26.90
C TRP A 204 42.22 -38.48 -27.82
N PRO A 205 41.89 -38.51 -29.13
CA PRO A 205 42.48 -37.59 -30.10
C PRO A 205 41.84 -36.21 -30.04
N GLU A 206 42.68 -35.20 -30.25
CA GLU A 206 42.28 -33.81 -30.44
C GLU A 206 41.33 -33.71 -31.66
N SER A 207 40.06 -33.42 -31.43
CA SER A 207 39.07 -33.18 -32.49
C SER A 207 38.60 -31.73 -32.41
N SER A 208 39.23 -30.88 -33.24
CA SER A 208 38.98 -29.44 -33.35
C SER A 208 37.65 -29.12 -34.06
N GLY A 209 36.54 -29.56 -33.46
CA GLY A 209 35.18 -29.21 -33.85
C GLY A 209 34.76 -27.86 -33.26
N GLY A 210 34.32 -26.93 -34.11
CA GLY A 210 34.02 -25.54 -33.71
C GLY A 210 32.97 -25.43 -32.60
N GLY A 211 33.31 -24.72 -31.53
CA GLY A 211 32.47 -24.62 -30.33
C GLY A 211 31.18 -23.84 -30.57
N ARG A 212 30.05 -24.55 -30.68
CA ARG A 212 28.72 -24.00 -30.36
C ARG A 212 28.39 -24.36 -28.92
N SER A 213 28.94 -23.57 -27.99
CA SER A 213 28.42 -23.53 -26.62
C SER A 213 26.92 -23.25 -26.69
N ALA A 214 26.11 -24.09 -26.03
CA ALA A 214 24.67 -23.94 -25.96
C ALA A 214 24.30 -22.74 -25.07
N ARG A 215 24.53 -21.53 -25.59
CA ARG A 215 23.64 -20.43 -25.27
C ARG A 215 22.26 -20.86 -25.71
N GLU A 216 21.32 -20.88 -24.78
CA GLU A 216 19.90 -20.80 -25.14
C GLU A 216 19.72 -19.48 -25.88
N GLU A 217 19.72 -19.53 -27.22
CA GLU A 217 19.25 -18.43 -28.05
C GLU A 217 17.76 -18.28 -27.74
N VAL A 218 17.45 -17.40 -26.79
CA VAL A 218 16.08 -17.06 -26.41
C VAL A 218 15.40 -16.51 -27.66
N SER A 219 14.55 -17.33 -28.26
CA SER A 219 13.85 -17.02 -29.50
C SER A 219 13.18 -15.65 -29.37
N SER A 220 13.55 -14.74 -30.27
CA SER A 220 12.94 -13.42 -30.33
C SER A 220 11.51 -13.58 -30.81
N ASP A 221 10.59 -13.27 -29.91
CA ASP A 221 9.14 -13.40 -30.03
C ASP A 221 8.55 -14.83 -29.91
N ASP A 222 8.40 -15.25 -28.65
CA ASP A 222 7.51 -16.33 -28.20
C ASP A 222 6.12 -15.76 -27.80
N GLY A 223 5.68 -14.66 -28.44
CA GLY A 223 4.41 -13.94 -28.20
C GLY A 223 4.29 -13.24 -26.83
N ARG A 224 5.17 -13.53 -25.88
CA ARG A 224 5.10 -13.10 -24.48
C ARG A 224 5.70 -11.71 -24.28
N LEU A 225 4.89 -10.67 -24.50
CA LEU A 225 5.25 -9.25 -24.40
C LEU A 225 6.17 -8.90 -23.21
N LEU A 226 5.89 -9.38 -21.98
CA LEU A 226 6.70 -9.03 -20.79
C LEU A 226 8.16 -9.53 -20.84
N PHE A 227 8.50 -10.44 -21.76
CA PHE A 227 9.87 -10.91 -22.03
C PHE A 227 10.48 -10.31 -23.31
N SER A 228 9.73 -9.52 -24.07
CA SER A 228 10.24 -8.79 -25.23
C SER A 228 11.19 -7.66 -24.82
N ALA A 229 11.95 -7.14 -25.79
CA ALA A 229 12.81 -5.96 -25.60
C ALA A 229 12.03 -4.65 -25.34
N ALA A 230 10.70 -4.63 -25.52
CA ALA A 230 9.87 -3.44 -25.27
C ALA A 230 9.59 -3.21 -23.77
N CYS A 231 9.76 -4.22 -22.91
CA CYS A 231 9.43 -4.14 -21.50
C CYS A 231 10.67 -4.06 -20.60
N GLU A 232 10.66 -3.19 -19.59
CA GLU A 232 11.73 -3.19 -18.58
C GLU A 232 11.84 -4.56 -17.88
N PRO A 233 13.05 -4.99 -17.44
CA PRO A 233 13.26 -6.29 -16.80
C PRO A 233 12.33 -6.55 -15.60
N VAL A 234 11.98 -5.48 -14.89
CA VAL A 234 10.98 -5.41 -13.82
C VAL A 234 9.89 -4.44 -14.24
N VAL A 235 8.62 -4.83 -14.07
CA VAL A 235 7.47 -3.92 -14.21
C VAL A 235 6.95 -3.55 -12.80
N SER A 236 6.70 -2.29 -12.50
CA SER A 236 6.51 -1.77 -11.12
C SER A 236 5.69 -0.49 -11.02
N MET A 237 5.22 -0.17 -9.81
CA MET A 237 4.42 1.03 -9.51
C MET A 237 5.01 2.33 -10.09
N GLY A 238 4.15 3.17 -10.68
CA GLY A 238 4.56 4.41 -11.37
C GLY A 238 5.12 4.22 -12.79
N GLN A 239 4.90 3.06 -13.41
CA GLN A 239 4.98 2.86 -14.86
C GLN A 239 3.58 2.96 -15.48
N HIS A 240 3.53 3.49 -16.71
CA HIS A 240 2.34 3.58 -17.55
C HIS A 240 2.73 3.14 -18.97
N ASP A 241 2.44 1.89 -19.35
CA ASP A 241 2.82 1.33 -20.65
C ASP A 241 2.07 0.02 -21.00
N ALA A 242 2.27 -0.48 -22.23
CA ALA A 242 1.66 -1.72 -22.71
C ALA A 242 2.07 -2.98 -21.91
N CYS A 243 3.22 -2.96 -21.22
CA CYS A 243 3.67 -4.05 -20.37
C CYS A 243 2.91 -4.06 -19.04
N VAL A 244 2.55 -2.90 -18.49
CA VAL A 244 1.61 -2.80 -17.37
C VAL A 244 0.22 -3.28 -17.78
N ARG A 245 -0.29 -2.87 -18.95
CA ARG A 245 -1.57 -3.33 -19.50
C ARG A 245 -1.64 -4.86 -19.62
N GLU A 246 -0.55 -5.49 -20.06
CA GLU A 246 -0.40 -6.94 -20.12
C GLU A 246 -0.34 -7.59 -18.73
N VAL A 247 0.37 -6.99 -17.76
CA VAL A 247 0.34 -7.44 -16.35
C VAL A 247 -1.08 -7.43 -15.80
N GLN A 248 -1.83 -6.34 -15.99
CA GLN A 248 -3.21 -6.22 -15.53
C GLN A 248 -4.13 -7.24 -16.22
N THR A 249 -3.95 -7.44 -17.53
CA THR A 249 -4.70 -8.44 -18.31
C THR A 249 -4.45 -9.86 -17.79
N LEU A 250 -3.21 -10.21 -17.46
CA LEU A 250 -2.85 -11.52 -16.90
C LEU A 250 -3.37 -11.70 -15.46
N LEU A 251 -3.37 -10.65 -14.64
CA LEU A 251 -3.97 -10.66 -13.29
C LEU A 251 -5.49 -10.81 -13.35
N ARG A 252 -6.16 -10.12 -14.28
CA ARG A 252 -7.60 -10.25 -14.51
C ARG A 252 -7.95 -11.66 -15.01
N LYS A 253 -7.14 -12.22 -15.91
CA LYS A 253 -7.27 -13.62 -16.38
C LYS A 253 -7.08 -14.64 -15.26
N ALA A 254 -6.27 -14.32 -14.23
CA ALA A 254 -6.12 -15.13 -13.03
C ALA A 254 -7.29 -15.01 -12.03
N GLY A 255 -8.33 -14.21 -12.34
CA GLY A 255 -9.48 -13.99 -11.45
C GLY A 255 -9.34 -12.79 -10.51
N GLY A 256 -8.30 -11.96 -10.68
CA GLY A 256 -8.12 -10.75 -9.88
C GLY A 256 -8.99 -9.60 -10.38
N GLU A 257 -9.82 -9.01 -9.52
CA GLU A 257 -10.64 -7.85 -9.87
C GLU A 257 -9.78 -6.58 -9.90
N LEU A 258 -9.48 -6.08 -11.10
CA LEU A 258 -8.80 -4.80 -11.35
C LEU A 258 -9.09 -4.25 -12.74
N ASP A 259 -8.82 -2.96 -12.91
CA ASP A 259 -8.88 -2.24 -14.16
C ASP A 259 -7.64 -2.48 -15.05
N VAL A 260 -7.80 -2.21 -16.34
CA VAL A 260 -6.79 -2.44 -17.39
C VAL A 260 -6.65 -1.12 -18.17
N ASP A 261 -6.16 -0.13 -17.45
CA ASP A 261 -5.92 1.26 -17.86
C ASP A 261 -4.50 1.47 -18.44
N SER A 262 -3.57 0.53 -18.19
CA SER A 262 -2.10 0.59 -18.38
C SER A 262 -1.31 1.21 -17.23
N ASP A 263 -1.94 1.53 -16.10
CA ASP A 263 -1.32 2.21 -14.96
C ASP A 263 -0.96 1.28 -13.81
N PHE A 264 0.30 1.32 -13.40
CA PHE A 264 0.75 0.59 -12.22
C PHE A 264 0.45 1.43 -10.97
N GLY A 265 -0.84 1.64 -10.72
CA GLY A 265 -1.36 2.30 -9.53
C GLY A 265 -1.51 1.36 -8.32
N PRO A 266 -2.10 1.85 -7.21
CA PRO A 266 -2.29 1.09 -5.98
C PRO A 266 -3.18 -0.16 -6.11
N GLN A 267 -4.10 -0.23 -7.08
CA GLN A 267 -4.93 -1.42 -7.34
C GLN A 267 -4.08 -2.54 -7.98
N THR A 268 -3.33 -2.20 -9.03
CA THR A 268 -2.34 -3.07 -9.68
C THR A 268 -1.31 -3.61 -8.68
N LEU A 269 -0.79 -2.76 -7.77
CA LEU A 269 0.12 -3.16 -6.70
C LEU A 269 -0.48 -4.20 -5.73
N ARG A 270 -1.73 -4.02 -5.30
CA ARG A 270 -2.44 -4.99 -4.44
C ARG A 270 -2.55 -6.34 -5.15
N ARG A 271 -3.01 -6.37 -6.40
CA ARG A 271 -3.18 -7.62 -7.17
C ARG A 271 -1.87 -8.31 -7.51
N VAL A 272 -0.79 -7.59 -7.84
CA VAL A 272 0.56 -8.18 -7.99
C VAL A 272 1.03 -8.80 -6.67
N THR A 273 0.79 -8.14 -5.54
CA THR A 273 1.19 -8.63 -4.22
C THR A 273 0.40 -9.88 -3.82
N ALA A 274 -0.92 -9.89 -4.03
CA ALA A 274 -1.79 -11.06 -3.84
C ALA A 274 -1.37 -12.23 -4.74
N PHE A 275 -1.12 -11.96 -6.03
CA PHE A 275 -0.64 -12.95 -6.99
C PHE A 275 0.66 -13.59 -6.56
N GLN A 276 1.62 -12.81 -6.04
CA GLN A 276 2.87 -13.34 -5.53
C GLN A 276 2.65 -14.28 -4.33
N VAL A 277 1.79 -13.93 -3.38
CA VAL A 277 1.42 -14.83 -2.27
C VAL A 277 0.77 -16.13 -2.78
N MET A 278 -0.20 -16.03 -3.68
CA MET A 278 -0.91 -17.20 -4.22
C MET A 278 -0.04 -18.08 -5.12
N ALA A 279 1.02 -17.51 -5.71
CA ALA A 279 2.05 -18.18 -6.51
C ALA A 279 3.26 -18.70 -5.69
N GLU A 280 3.24 -18.59 -4.36
CA GLU A 280 4.36 -18.95 -3.47
C GLU A 280 5.67 -18.19 -3.77
N LEU A 281 5.55 -16.98 -4.34
CA LEU A 281 6.65 -16.07 -4.62
C LEU A 281 6.80 -15.03 -3.49
N PRO A 282 8.01 -14.49 -3.26
CA PRO A 282 8.20 -13.39 -2.32
C PRO A 282 7.30 -12.18 -2.70
N PRO A 283 6.38 -11.74 -1.82
CA PRO A 283 5.48 -10.63 -2.10
C PRO A 283 6.25 -9.31 -2.04
N LYS A 284 6.71 -8.87 -3.20
CA LYS A 284 7.55 -7.67 -3.39
C LYS A 284 6.78 -6.52 -4.04
N GLY A 285 5.63 -6.78 -4.65
CA GLY A 285 4.84 -5.77 -5.36
C GLY A 285 5.41 -5.34 -6.71
N ILE A 286 6.51 -5.97 -7.15
CA ILE A 286 7.17 -5.74 -8.45
C ILE A 286 7.10 -6.99 -9.31
N VAL A 287 6.85 -6.83 -10.61
CA VAL A 287 6.71 -7.92 -11.58
C VAL A 287 8.05 -8.21 -12.24
N ASP A 288 8.86 -9.00 -11.54
CA ASP A 288 10.18 -9.47 -11.96
C ASP A 288 10.13 -10.72 -12.88
N LYS A 289 11.29 -11.24 -13.29
CA LYS A 289 11.39 -12.43 -14.15
C LYS A 289 10.67 -13.68 -13.60
N ALA A 290 10.58 -13.84 -12.28
CA ALA A 290 9.84 -14.95 -11.67
C ALA A 290 8.33 -14.72 -11.74
N THR A 291 7.89 -13.51 -11.40
CA THR A 291 6.47 -13.10 -11.45
C THR A 291 5.94 -13.13 -12.88
N LYS A 292 6.69 -12.62 -13.87
CA LYS A 292 6.37 -12.72 -15.30
C LYS A 292 6.20 -14.17 -15.76
N ARG A 293 7.04 -15.10 -15.28
CA ARG A 293 6.92 -16.55 -15.58
C ARG A 293 5.64 -17.14 -14.98
N ALA A 294 5.30 -16.79 -13.74
CA ALA A 294 4.09 -17.27 -13.08
C ALA A 294 2.80 -16.73 -13.73
N LEU A 295 2.76 -15.43 -14.09
CA LEU A 295 1.64 -14.81 -14.80
C LEU A 295 1.34 -15.53 -16.13
N TYR A 296 2.34 -15.73 -16.97
CA TYR A 296 2.16 -16.47 -18.24
C TYR A 296 1.89 -17.96 -18.07
N ALA A 297 2.26 -18.57 -16.93
CA ALA A 297 1.97 -19.98 -16.68
C ALA A 297 0.46 -20.23 -16.42
N GLY A 298 -0.29 -19.20 -15.99
CA GLY A 298 -1.76 -19.29 -15.82
C GLY A 298 -2.23 -20.32 -14.78
N LYS A 299 -1.37 -20.69 -13.81
CA LYS A 299 -1.64 -21.72 -12.79
C LYS A 299 -2.11 -21.16 -11.44
N VAL A 300 -2.18 -19.84 -11.31
CA VAL A 300 -2.44 -19.13 -10.06
C VAL A 300 -3.86 -18.60 -10.14
N ASP A 301 -4.64 -18.86 -9.10
CA ASP A 301 -6.02 -18.39 -8.95
C ASP A 301 -6.06 -17.25 -7.93
N LEU A 302 -6.75 -16.17 -8.30
CA LEU A 302 -7.06 -14.99 -7.48
C LEU A 302 -8.56 -14.85 -7.22
N SER A 303 -9.40 -15.75 -7.73
CA SER A 303 -10.82 -15.74 -7.45
C SER A 303 -11.06 -15.90 -5.95
N THR A 304 -11.97 -15.08 -5.42
CA THR A 304 -12.23 -15.02 -3.97
C THR A 304 -13.72 -14.71 -3.73
N TRP A 305 -14.09 -14.35 -2.52
CA TRP A 305 -15.47 -14.08 -2.17
C TRP A 305 -15.88 -12.65 -2.58
N ALA A 306 -16.99 -12.54 -3.30
CA ALA A 306 -17.64 -11.26 -3.57
C ALA A 306 -18.07 -10.55 -2.26
N PRO A 307 -18.14 -9.20 -2.24
CA PRO A 307 -18.41 -8.41 -1.02
C PRO A 307 -19.64 -8.86 -0.22
N GLU A 308 -20.73 -9.25 -0.88
CA GLU A 308 -22.00 -9.64 -0.24
C GLU A 308 -21.88 -10.96 0.53
N LYS A 309 -20.95 -11.83 0.11
CA LYS A 309 -20.60 -13.06 0.83
C LYS A 309 -19.71 -12.75 2.03
N VAL A 310 -18.74 -11.84 1.87
CA VAL A 310 -17.88 -11.35 2.96
C VAL A 310 -18.75 -10.71 4.05
N GLU A 311 -19.65 -9.80 3.70
CA GLU A 311 -20.60 -9.16 4.62
C GLU A 311 -21.46 -10.15 5.41
N ARG A 312 -22.09 -11.09 4.71
CA ARG A 312 -22.94 -12.10 5.34
C ARG A 312 -22.13 -12.91 6.36
N ARG A 313 -20.91 -13.33 6.00
CA ARG A 313 -20.05 -14.07 6.90
C ARG A 313 -19.54 -13.25 8.09
N ILE A 314 -19.30 -11.96 7.91
CA ILE A 314 -18.98 -11.06 9.03
C ILE A 314 -20.16 -11.02 10.03
N ARG A 315 -21.41 -10.85 9.55
CA ARG A 315 -22.60 -10.84 10.42
C ARG A 315 -22.81 -12.18 11.15
N GLU A 316 -22.51 -13.30 10.50
CA GLU A 316 -22.53 -14.64 11.14
C GLU A 316 -21.47 -14.81 12.24
N VAL A 317 -20.27 -14.23 12.07
CA VAL A 317 -19.15 -14.37 13.01
C VAL A 317 -19.18 -13.31 14.14
N PHE A 318 -19.87 -12.19 13.91
CA PHE A 318 -20.08 -11.12 14.88
C PHE A 318 -21.59 -10.91 15.17
N PRO A 319 -22.30 -11.90 15.73
CA PRO A 319 -23.75 -11.82 15.93
C PRO A 319 -24.19 -10.69 16.87
N GLU A 320 -23.29 -10.16 17.73
CA GLU A 320 -23.60 -9.06 18.64
C GLU A 320 -23.36 -7.66 18.05
N GLU A 321 -22.51 -7.54 17.02
CA GLU A 321 -21.94 -6.27 16.53
C GLU A 321 -21.83 -6.27 14.98
N GLY A 322 -22.68 -7.04 14.29
CA GLY A 322 -22.48 -7.45 12.91
C GLY A 322 -22.35 -6.31 11.89
N ASP A 323 -23.22 -5.30 11.98
CA ASP A 323 -23.18 -4.15 11.05
C ASP A 323 -22.00 -3.21 11.31
N ARG A 324 -21.54 -3.09 12.57
CA ARG A 324 -20.32 -2.36 12.93
C ARG A 324 -19.07 -3.09 12.43
N ALA A 325 -19.03 -4.42 12.58
CA ALA A 325 -17.96 -5.25 12.02
C ALA A 325 -17.91 -5.13 10.48
N VAL A 326 -19.06 -5.10 9.80
CA VAL A 326 -19.17 -4.85 8.36
C VAL A 326 -18.69 -3.44 8.00
N ALA A 327 -19.10 -2.40 8.74
CA ALA A 327 -18.66 -1.02 8.49
C ALA A 327 -17.15 -0.86 8.65
N ILE A 328 -16.55 -1.51 9.66
CA ILE A 328 -15.10 -1.54 9.87
C ILE A 328 -14.41 -2.27 8.72
N ALA A 329 -14.91 -3.43 8.27
CA ALA A 329 -14.35 -4.14 7.12
C ALA A 329 -14.45 -3.32 5.81
N ARG A 330 -15.58 -2.64 5.56
CA ARG A 330 -15.73 -1.69 4.43
C ARG A 330 -14.67 -0.58 4.50
N CYS A 331 -14.48 0.03 5.67
CA CYS A 331 -13.48 1.08 5.88
C CYS A 331 -12.02 0.59 5.74
N GLN A 332 -11.73 -0.65 6.15
CA GLN A 332 -10.38 -1.24 6.11
C GLN A 332 -9.96 -1.76 4.72
N SER A 333 -10.89 -2.33 3.95
CA SER A 333 -10.56 -3.06 2.71
C SER A 333 -11.52 -2.85 1.55
N PHE A 334 -12.63 -2.12 1.73
CA PHE A 334 -13.80 -2.17 0.84
C PHE A 334 -14.41 -3.58 0.72
N LEU A 335 -14.23 -4.42 1.76
CA LEU A 335 -14.58 -5.85 1.83
C LEU A 335 -13.75 -6.79 0.92
N ASP A 336 -12.75 -6.27 0.21
CA ASP A 336 -11.88 -7.02 -0.69
C ASP A 336 -10.93 -7.97 0.09
N PRO A 337 -11.04 -9.31 -0.06
CA PRO A 337 -10.13 -10.26 0.60
C PRO A 337 -8.68 -10.15 0.13
N LEU A 338 -8.44 -9.58 -1.06
CA LEU A 338 -7.14 -9.36 -1.67
C LEU A 338 -6.66 -7.90 -1.51
N HIS A 339 -7.17 -7.17 -0.51
CA HIS A 339 -6.67 -5.86 -0.13
C HIS A 339 -5.38 -6.00 0.71
N ILE A 340 -4.27 -5.42 0.27
CA ILE A 340 -3.00 -5.39 1.03
C ILE A 340 -2.50 -3.95 1.13
N LEU A 341 -2.21 -3.49 2.35
CA LEU A 341 -1.57 -2.20 2.59
C LEU A 341 -0.14 -2.39 3.12
N PRO A 342 0.88 -1.78 2.48
CA PRO A 342 2.23 -1.74 3.01
C PRO A 342 2.38 -0.64 4.07
N ASN A 343 3.00 -0.97 5.20
CA ASN A 343 3.34 -0.02 6.26
C ASN A 343 4.74 0.57 6.01
N THR A 344 4.99 1.79 6.49
CA THR A 344 6.29 2.50 6.34
C THR A 344 7.47 1.79 6.99
N ASN A 345 7.22 0.91 7.96
CA ASN A 345 8.22 0.06 8.62
C ASN A 345 8.52 -1.26 7.87
N GLY A 346 7.96 -1.46 6.68
CA GLY A 346 8.16 -2.66 5.86
C GLY A 346 7.28 -3.86 6.22
N THR A 347 6.45 -3.77 7.27
CA THR A 347 5.38 -4.75 7.51
C THR A 347 4.17 -4.50 6.60
N ARG A 348 3.19 -5.39 6.61
CA ARG A 348 1.93 -5.26 5.87
C ARG A 348 0.71 -5.57 6.72
N ASN A 349 -0.42 -5.10 6.23
CA ASN A 349 -1.76 -5.41 6.70
C ASN A 349 -2.50 -6.16 5.58
N TRP A 350 -3.24 -7.21 5.94
CA TRP A 350 -3.75 -8.21 4.98
C TRP A 350 -5.26 -8.41 5.06
N GLY A 351 -5.91 -8.43 3.88
CA GLY A 351 -7.29 -8.87 3.66
C GLY A 351 -8.39 -8.03 4.29
N VAL A 352 -9.57 -8.64 4.46
CA VAL A 352 -10.85 -8.00 4.82
C VAL A 352 -10.74 -7.05 6.03
N PHE A 353 -10.07 -7.48 7.09
CA PHE A 353 -9.85 -6.70 8.32
C PHE A 353 -8.41 -6.18 8.47
N GLN A 354 -7.62 -6.12 7.39
CA GLN A 354 -6.26 -5.56 7.41
C GLN A 354 -5.41 -6.09 8.58
N ILE A 355 -5.39 -7.42 8.74
CA ILE A 355 -4.67 -8.10 9.83
C ILE A 355 -3.17 -7.87 9.64
N ALA A 356 -2.51 -7.21 10.60
CA ALA A 356 -1.09 -6.87 10.51
C ALA A 356 -0.16 -8.09 10.71
N ASP A 357 1.05 -8.06 10.13
CA ASP A 357 2.09 -9.11 10.26
C ASP A 357 2.39 -9.52 11.72
N VAL A 358 2.28 -8.60 12.67
CA VAL A 358 2.48 -8.89 14.11
C VAL A 358 1.43 -9.86 14.65
N ASN A 359 0.21 -9.78 14.13
CA ASN A 359 -0.87 -10.71 14.47
C ASN A 359 -0.75 -12.03 13.71
N LEU A 360 -0.25 -12.02 12.47
CA LEU A 360 0.07 -13.28 11.77
C LEU A 360 1.12 -14.10 12.54
N LYS A 361 2.20 -13.46 13.00
CA LYS A 361 3.21 -14.08 13.88
C LYS A 361 2.59 -14.61 15.18
N LYS A 362 1.73 -13.83 15.84
CA LYS A 362 1.02 -14.24 17.07
C LYS A 362 0.09 -15.45 16.85
N PHE A 363 -0.48 -15.58 15.65
CA PHE A 363 -1.38 -16.69 15.29
C PHE A 363 -0.67 -17.85 14.55
N ALA A 364 0.67 -17.82 14.45
CA ALA A 364 1.49 -18.78 13.70
C ALA A 364 1.02 -18.99 12.24
N ALA A 365 0.58 -17.90 11.60
CA ALA A 365 -0.04 -17.92 10.28
C ALA A 365 0.80 -17.22 9.20
N ASP A 366 0.57 -17.59 7.95
CA ASP A 366 1.24 -17.03 6.77
C ASP A 366 0.37 -16.02 5.99
N PRO A 367 0.94 -15.26 5.02
CA PRO A 367 0.16 -14.31 4.22
C PRO A 367 -0.91 -14.93 3.32
N ARG A 368 -0.81 -16.21 2.93
CA ARG A 368 -1.83 -16.89 2.12
C ARG A 368 -3.07 -17.17 2.97
N GLN A 369 -2.88 -17.62 4.20
CA GLN A 369 -3.95 -17.72 5.20
C GLN A 369 -4.53 -16.34 5.53
N ALA A 370 -3.71 -15.29 5.55
CA ALA A 370 -4.19 -13.94 5.79
C ALA A 370 -5.05 -13.35 4.65
N LEU A 371 -4.93 -13.89 3.42
CA LEU A 371 -5.76 -13.54 2.27
C LEU A 371 -6.99 -14.47 2.09
N ASP A 372 -7.08 -15.57 2.84
CA ASP A 372 -8.32 -16.35 2.91
C ASP A 372 -9.39 -15.58 3.72
N PRO A 373 -10.56 -15.28 3.14
CA PRO A 373 -11.57 -14.47 3.81
C PRO A 373 -12.15 -15.11 5.07
N GLU A 374 -12.31 -16.44 5.14
CA GLU A 374 -12.81 -17.10 6.35
C GLU A 374 -11.78 -16.95 7.49
N TRP A 375 -10.51 -17.30 7.23
CA TRP A 375 -9.45 -17.16 8.21
C TRP A 375 -9.27 -15.71 8.66
N ASN A 376 -9.38 -14.74 7.75
CA ASN A 376 -9.26 -13.32 8.06
C ASN A 376 -10.39 -12.82 8.97
N ILE A 377 -11.64 -13.16 8.67
CA ILE A 377 -12.81 -12.82 9.51
C ILE A 377 -12.70 -13.51 10.89
N GLN A 378 -12.24 -14.76 10.95
CA GLN A 378 -12.01 -15.46 12.22
C GLN A 378 -10.82 -14.87 13.01
N ALA A 379 -9.77 -14.39 12.34
CA ALA A 379 -8.66 -13.68 12.97
C ALA A 379 -9.12 -12.35 13.58
N ALA A 380 -10.01 -11.61 12.88
CA ALA A 380 -10.63 -10.42 13.43
C ALA A 380 -11.47 -10.74 14.67
N ARG A 381 -12.28 -11.81 14.66
CA ARG A 381 -13.06 -12.25 15.83
C ARG A 381 -12.17 -12.62 17.02
N ARG A 382 -11.02 -13.28 16.78
CA ARG A 382 -10.01 -13.56 17.81
C ARG A 382 -9.43 -12.29 18.43
N LEU A 383 -9.13 -11.27 17.62
CA LEU A 383 -8.65 -9.97 18.13
C LEU A 383 -9.73 -9.25 18.95
N TRP A 384 -10.95 -9.16 18.41
CA TRP A 384 -12.11 -8.58 19.09
C TRP A 384 -12.38 -9.25 20.44
N SER A 385 -12.30 -10.58 20.52
CA SER A 385 -12.65 -11.35 21.73
C SER A 385 -11.76 -11.08 22.95
N VAL A 386 -10.62 -10.40 22.80
CA VAL A 386 -9.72 -10.07 23.92
C VAL A 386 -10.37 -9.04 24.86
N ASN A 387 -10.99 -8.01 24.29
CA ASN A 387 -11.66 -6.92 25.02
C ASN A 387 -13.19 -6.88 24.79
N ARG A 388 -13.69 -7.66 23.82
CA ARG A 388 -15.02 -7.53 23.18
C ARG A 388 -15.25 -6.15 22.56
N ASP A 389 -14.21 -5.58 21.96
CA ASP A 389 -14.23 -4.28 21.29
C ASP A 389 -13.48 -4.30 19.94
N PHE A 390 -13.53 -3.19 19.21
CA PHE A 390 -12.79 -2.99 17.96
C PHE A 390 -11.54 -2.13 18.15
N SER A 391 -10.89 -2.18 19.32
CA SER A 391 -9.66 -1.42 19.64
C SER A 391 -8.48 -1.73 18.70
N SER A 392 -8.52 -2.85 17.97
CA SER A 392 -7.56 -3.18 16.91
C SER A 392 -7.74 -2.37 15.61
N TRP A 393 -8.84 -1.64 15.45
CA TRP A 393 -9.16 -0.83 14.25
C TRP A 393 -9.67 0.58 14.60
N PRO A 394 -8.93 1.35 15.43
CA PRO A 394 -9.48 2.51 16.13
C PRO A 394 -10.02 3.60 15.21
N HIS A 395 -9.38 3.86 14.06
CA HIS A 395 -9.82 4.89 13.11
C HIS A 395 -11.16 4.55 12.45
N CYS A 396 -11.35 3.30 11.99
CA CYS A 396 -12.61 2.87 11.37
C CYS A 396 -13.73 2.72 12.40
N ASP A 397 -13.42 2.26 13.61
CA ASP A 397 -14.39 2.20 14.70
C ASP A 397 -14.82 3.59 15.18
N GLN A 398 -13.90 4.57 15.21
CA GLN A 398 -14.23 5.97 15.48
C GLN A 398 -15.12 6.54 14.36
N ALA A 399 -14.77 6.33 13.09
CA ALA A 399 -15.55 6.81 11.94
C ALA A 399 -17.00 6.29 11.99
N PHE A 400 -17.19 4.99 12.27
CA PHE A 400 -18.52 4.40 12.47
C PHE A 400 -19.28 5.04 13.64
N ARG A 401 -18.61 5.27 14.78
CA ARG A 401 -19.22 5.92 15.96
C ARG A 401 -19.59 7.39 15.72
N THR A 402 -18.91 8.08 14.80
CA THR A 402 -19.26 9.46 14.41
C THR A 402 -20.33 9.56 13.31
N SER A 403 -20.48 8.53 12.47
CA SER A 403 -21.52 8.49 11.43
C SER A 403 -22.83 7.85 11.90
N SER A 404 -22.79 7.04 12.96
CA SER A 404 -24.00 6.50 13.60
C SER A 404 -24.71 7.63 14.34
N PRO A 405 -26.00 7.91 14.07
CA PRO A 405 -26.74 8.87 14.86
C PRO A 405 -26.78 8.38 16.31
N SER A 406 -26.41 9.25 17.26
CA SER A 406 -26.53 8.92 18.68
C SER A 406 -27.98 8.52 18.96
N ALA A 407 -28.18 7.33 19.52
CA ALA A 407 -29.45 6.99 20.13
C ALA A 407 -29.79 8.11 21.13
N SER A 408 -30.96 8.72 20.98
CA SER A 408 -31.39 9.77 21.89
C SER A 408 -31.49 9.19 23.30
N PRO A 409 -31.04 9.91 24.35
CA PRO A 409 -31.27 9.46 25.71
C PRO A 409 -32.79 9.37 25.92
N SER A 410 -33.27 8.20 26.33
CA SER A 410 -34.67 8.00 26.70
C SER A 410 -35.03 8.98 27.82
N GLY A 411 -35.92 9.93 27.52
CA GLY A 411 -36.46 10.85 28.52
C GLY A 411 -37.53 10.15 29.36
N ASP A 412 -37.45 10.40 30.67
CA ASP A 412 -38.41 10.09 31.75
C ASP A 412 -38.75 8.60 32.01
#